data_AF-A0AAN8FI81-F1
#
_entry.id   AF-A0AAN8FI81-F1
#
_cell.length_a   1.000
_cell.length_b   1.000
_cell.length_c   1.000
_cell.angle_alpha   90.00
_cell.angle_beta   90.00
_cell.angle_gamma   90.00
#
_symmetry.space_group_name_H-M   'P 1'
#
loop_
_entity.id
_entity.type
_entity.pdbx_description
1 polymer ?
#
loop_
_entity_poly.entity_id
_entity_poly.type
_entity_poly.pdbx_seq_one_letter_code
_entity_poly.pdbx_strand_id
1 'polypeptide(L)'
;MWWVGPSFLHKSIAELLKLKTTSTPCSSGEEGNESFEIGTISTKSPVPSEDDDLVSERQATTLTKAKRILAYVLRFVRVATLQVHTRCPGRIKISTPFKETMDLSTTILTAKELKCAEKVLLRHYQQTRIKPALLQKLCKLNVQSDSEGIMRCYGRLGKSEMGNEAKYPILVLRKTLLSQLIIQETHLCGHPGINHTMSIIRQKFWIPQLRAK
;
A
#
# COMPACT_ATOMS: atom_id res chain seq x y z
N MET A 1 10.98 28.02 -25.31
CA MET A 1 9.75 27.26 -25.60
C MET A 1 10.13 25.93 -26.23
N TRP A 2 9.70 24.81 -25.65
CA TRP A 2 10.09 23.45 -26.06
C TRP A 2 8.91 22.76 -26.76
N TRP A 3 8.63 23.18 -28.01
CA TRP A 3 7.44 22.75 -28.74
C TRP A 3 7.58 21.40 -29.44
N VAL A 4 8.80 20.96 -29.74
CA VAL A 4 9.05 19.77 -30.57
C VAL A 4 9.48 18.55 -29.74
N GLY A 5 9.74 18.73 -28.44
CA GLY A 5 10.24 17.66 -27.57
C GLY A 5 11.62 17.13 -28.00
N PRO A 6 12.17 16.15 -27.27
CA PRO A 6 13.45 15.55 -27.60
C PRO A 6 13.36 14.62 -28.83
N SER A 7 14.42 14.60 -29.63
CA SER A 7 14.47 13.96 -30.96
C SER A 7 14.14 12.46 -30.96
N PHE A 8 14.31 11.77 -29.82
CA PHE A 8 13.99 10.35 -29.72
C PHE A 8 12.49 10.05 -29.82
N LEU A 9 11.60 11.00 -29.48
CA LEU A 9 10.14 10.79 -29.58
C LEU A 9 9.63 10.72 -31.02
N HIS A 10 10.43 11.19 -31.97
CA HIS A 10 10.11 11.15 -33.41
C HIS A 10 10.54 9.84 -34.07
N LYS A 11 11.20 8.96 -33.32
CA LYS A 11 11.61 7.64 -33.81
C LYS A 11 10.45 6.65 -33.74
N SER A 12 10.43 5.70 -34.66
CA SER A 12 9.46 4.61 -34.64
C SER A 12 9.53 3.86 -33.30
N ILE A 13 8.38 3.40 -32.79
CA ILE A 13 8.30 2.60 -31.55
C ILE A 13 9.26 1.39 -31.62
N ALA A 14 9.47 0.83 -32.81
CA ALA A 14 10.41 -0.27 -33.04
C ALA A 14 11.89 0.14 -32.85
N GLU A 15 12.27 1.38 -33.15
CA GLU A 15 13.62 1.90 -32.88
C GLU A 15 13.81 2.27 -31.41
N LEU A 16 12.77 2.79 -30.76
CA LEU A 16 12.80 3.14 -29.34
C LEU A 16 13.01 1.93 -28.44
N LEU A 17 12.46 0.77 -28.83
CA LEU A 17 12.64 -0.49 -28.12
C LEU A 17 14.04 -1.09 -28.28
N LYS A 18 14.80 -0.69 -29.32
CA LYS A 18 16.19 -1.13 -29.52
C LYS A 18 17.19 -0.40 -28.63
N LEU A 19 16.83 0.76 -28.07
CA LEU A 19 17.76 1.63 -27.34
C LEU A 19 17.88 1.32 -25.84
N LYS A 20 17.38 0.18 -25.36
CA LYS A 20 17.37 -0.16 -23.92
C LYS A 20 18.36 -1.24 -23.47
N THR A 21 19.33 -1.60 -24.30
CA THR A 21 20.40 -2.55 -23.92
C THR A 21 21.77 -1.93 -24.12
N THR A 22 22.12 -0.97 -23.27
CA THR A 22 23.52 -0.65 -22.96
C THR A 22 23.76 -0.81 -21.47
N SER A 23 23.57 -2.04 -20.98
CA SER A 23 24.48 -2.56 -19.96
C SER A 23 25.65 -3.15 -20.74
N THR A 24 26.83 -2.54 -20.65
CA THR A 24 28.06 -3.04 -21.24
C THR A 24 28.56 -4.23 -20.40
N PRO A 25 28.81 -5.41 -21.00
CA PRO A 25 29.83 -6.32 -20.48
C PRO A 25 30.98 -6.44 -21.49
N CYS A 26 32.18 -6.61 -20.95
CA CYS A 26 33.40 -6.86 -21.70
C CYS A 26 33.28 -8.08 -22.64
N SER A 27 33.96 -7.92 -23.78
CA SER A 27 34.30 -8.90 -24.82
C SER A 27 34.52 -10.34 -24.34
N SER A 28 33.87 -11.30 -25.00
CA SER A 28 34.54 -12.29 -25.87
C SER A 28 33.57 -13.34 -26.41
N GLY A 29 33.54 -13.53 -27.74
CA GLY A 29 33.47 -14.85 -28.39
C GLY A 29 32.11 -15.54 -28.62
N GLU A 30 31.77 -15.63 -29.91
CA GLU A 30 31.12 -16.75 -30.62
C GLU A 30 29.58 -16.87 -30.69
N GLU A 31 29.15 -17.09 -31.94
CA GLU A 31 27.77 -17.14 -32.44
C GLU A 31 27.12 -18.50 -32.16
N GLY A 32 25.82 -18.48 -31.87
CA GLY A 32 24.97 -19.67 -31.84
C GLY A 32 23.49 -19.30 -31.73
N ASN A 33 22.72 -19.61 -32.78
CA ASN A 33 21.26 -19.51 -32.85
C ASN A 33 20.59 -20.27 -31.69
N GLU A 34 19.68 -19.64 -30.94
CA GLU A 34 18.61 -20.38 -30.25
C GLU A 34 17.46 -19.46 -29.75
N SER A 35 16.25 -19.80 -30.23
CA SER A 35 14.95 -19.76 -29.53
C SER A 35 14.52 -18.50 -28.75
N PHE A 36 13.47 -17.84 -29.26
CA PHE A 36 12.73 -16.81 -28.53
C PHE A 36 11.85 -17.47 -27.44
N GLU A 37 12.41 -17.70 -26.25
CA GLU A 37 11.59 -18.00 -25.08
C GLU A 37 10.82 -16.74 -24.66
N ILE A 38 9.49 -16.81 -24.70
CA ILE A 38 8.62 -15.84 -24.05
C ILE A 38 8.90 -15.97 -22.56
N GLY A 39 9.72 -15.05 -22.04
CA GLY A 39 10.10 -14.99 -20.64
C GLY A 39 8.86 -14.99 -19.76
N THR A 40 8.57 -16.16 -19.19
CA THR A 40 7.71 -16.24 -18.02
C THR A 40 8.42 -15.42 -16.96
N ILE A 41 7.83 -14.30 -16.54
CA ILE A 41 8.33 -13.51 -15.42
C ILE A 41 8.10 -14.38 -14.19
N SER A 42 9.03 -15.30 -13.94
CA SER A 42 9.22 -15.93 -12.66
C SER A 42 9.63 -14.81 -11.73
N THR A 43 8.64 -14.26 -11.01
CA THR A 43 8.91 -13.44 -9.85
C THR A 43 9.56 -14.36 -8.83
N LYS A 44 10.89 -14.52 -8.95
CA LYS A 44 11.72 -14.73 -7.76
C LYS A 44 11.23 -13.67 -6.78
N SER A 45 10.51 -14.09 -5.75
CA SER A 45 9.89 -13.16 -4.79
C SER A 45 10.94 -12.11 -4.46
N PRO A 46 10.73 -10.83 -4.80
CA PRO A 46 11.70 -9.82 -4.44
C PRO A 46 11.82 -9.90 -2.92
N VAL A 47 13.05 -10.04 -2.43
CA VAL A 47 13.32 -9.75 -1.03
C VAL A 47 12.76 -8.34 -0.82
N PRO A 48 11.76 -8.15 0.08
CA PRO A 48 11.13 -6.85 0.22
C PRO A 48 12.22 -5.85 0.59
N SER A 49 12.52 -4.96 -0.34
CA SER A 49 13.40 -3.83 -0.11
C SER A 49 12.69 -2.90 0.86
N GLU A 50 13.43 -2.10 1.65
CA GLU A 50 12.78 -1.17 2.59
C GLU A 50 11.89 -0.12 1.89
N ASP A 51 11.99 -0.03 0.57
CA ASP A 51 11.27 0.85 -0.34
C ASP A 51 9.92 0.31 -0.86
N ASP A 52 9.47 -0.88 -0.45
CA ASP A 52 8.22 -1.50 -0.94
C ASP A 52 6.92 -0.92 -0.33
N ASP A 53 6.93 0.28 0.23
CA ASP A 53 5.72 0.92 0.77
C ASP A 53 4.89 1.57 -0.35
N LEU A 54 3.56 1.43 -0.30
CA LEU A 54 2.64 2.08 -1.26
C LEU A 54 2.76 3.60 -1.28
N VAL A 55 3.19 4.19 -0.16
CA VAL A 55 3.30 5.63 0.01
C VAL A 55 4.62 5.93 0.69
N SER A 56 5.47 6.70 0.00
CA SER A 56 6.72 7.18 0.56
C SER A 56 6.54 8.52 1.28
N GLU A 57 7.47 8.86 2.18
CA GLU A 57 7.48 10.13 2.93
C GLU A 57 7.47 11.35 1.99
N ARG A 58 8.11 11.24 0.82
CA ARG A 58 8.12 12.29 -0.21
C ARG A 58 6.74 12.56 -0.82
N GLN A 59 5.86 11.57 -0.82
CA GLN A 59 4.54 11.65 -1.44
C GLN A 59 3.50 12.19 -0.44
N ALA A 60 3.51 11.67 0.80
CA ALA A 60 2.55 12.05 1.82
C ALA A 60 3.20 12.38 3.16
N THR A 61 2.93 13.60 3.63
CA THR A 61 3.36 14.12 4.94
C THR A 61 2.27 13.99 6.01
N THR A 62 1.04 13.62 5.63
CA THR A 62 -0.08 13.38 6.54
C THR A 62 -0.82 12.10 6.17
N LEU A 63 -1.42 11.44 7.17
CA LEU A 63 -2.19 10.21 6.93
C LEU A 63 -3.39 10.49 6.02
N THR A 64 -4.08 11.61 6.21
CA THR A 64 -5.14 12.07 5.30
C THR A 64 -4.65 12.21 3.85
N LYS A 65 -3.46 12.78 3.61
CA LYS A 65 -2.90 12.89 2.25
C LYS A 65 -2.60 11.51 1.66
N ALA A 66 -2.01 10.60 2.44
CA ALA A 66 -1.75 9.22 2.02
C ALA A 66 -3.05 8.50 1.63
N LYS A 67 -4.10 8.61 2.47
CA LYS A 67 -5.43 8.04 2.21
C LYS A 67 -6.05 8.61 0.93
N ARG A 68 -5.94 9.92 0.69
CA ARG A 68 -6.46 10.56 -0.53
C ARG A 68 -5.74 10.11 -1.79
N ILE A 69 -4.41 10.09 -1.78
CA ILE A 69 -3.61 9.60 -2.91
C ILE A 69 -4.04 8.18 -3.25
N LEU A 70 -4.07 7.30 -2.25
CA LEU A 70 -4.44 5.91 -2.47
C LEU A 70 -5.90 5.79 -2.92
N ALA A 71 -6.84 6.57 -2.40
CA ALA A 71 -8.23 6.55 -2.86
C ALA A 71 -8.35 6.91 -4.35
N TYR A 72 -7.62 7.92 -4.83
CA TYR A 72 -7.57 8.24 -6.26
C TYR A 72 -6.93 7.13 -7.11
N VAL A 73 -5.85 6.52 -6.62
CA VAL A 73 -5.23 5.37 -7.30
C VAL A 73 -6.22 4.20 -7.40
N LEU A 74 -6.92 3.87 -6.32
CA LEU A 74 -7.94 2.80 -6.31
C LEU A 74 -9.08 3.11 -7.28
N ARG A 75 -9.53 4.37 -7.34
CA ARG A 75 -10.55 4.82 -8.28
C ARG A 75 -10.09 4.69 -9.73
N PHE A 76 -8.85 5.11 -10.03
CA PHE A 76 -8.25 4.93 -11.35
C PHE A 76 -8.17 3.46 -11.76
N VAL A 77 -7.67 2.59 -10.89
CA VAL A 77 -7.58 1.14 -11.14
C VAL A 77 -8.97 0.56 -11.42
N ARG A 78 -10.00 0.97 -10.67
CA ARG A 78 -11.38 0.53 -10.89
C ARG A 78 -11.90 0.93 -12.27
N VAL A 79 -11.72 2.21 -12.65
CA VAL A 79 -12.13 2.72 -13.97
C VAL A 79 -11.42 1.98 -15.09
N ALA A 80 -10.09 1.84 -15.00
CA ALA A 80 -9.29 1.12 -15.97
C ALA A 80 -9.75 -0.34 -16.08
N THR A 81 -10.05 -1.00 -14.97
CA THR A 81 -10.50 -2.40 -15.00
C THR A 81 -11.91 -2.55 -15.57
N LEU A 82 -12.82 -1.60 -15.32
CA LEU A 82 -14.14 -1.57 -15.95
C LEU A 82 -14.02 -1.42 -17.47
N GLN A 83 -13.15 -0.53 -17.94
CA GLN A 83 -12.89 -0.35 -19.37
C GLN A 83 -12.29 -1.59 -20.03
N VAL A 84 -11.44 -2.33 -19.32
CA VAL A 84 -10.93 -3.61 -19.83
C VAL A 84 -12.03 -4.67 -19.86
N HIS A 85 -12.87 -4.74 -18.83
CA HIS A 85 -13.97 -5.71 -18.78
C HIS A 85 -15.01 -5.48 -19.88
N THR A 86 -15.29 -4.23 -20.27
CA THR A 86 -16.19 -3.95 -21.41
C THR A 86 -15.59 -4.38 -22.74
N ARG A 87 -14.27 -4.37 -22.89
CA ARG A 87 -13.57 -4.82 -24.10
C ARG A 87 -13.32 -6.34 -24.14
N CYS A 88 -13.03 -6.94 -22.98
CA CYS A 88 -12.66 -8.34 -22.82
C CYS A 88 -13.23 -8.88 -21.49
N PRO A 89 -14.49 -9.36 -21.47
CA PRO A 89 -15.10 -9.87 -20.26
C PRO A 89 -14.31 -11.07 -19.71
N GLY A 90 -14.14 -11.13 -18.39
CA GLY A 90 -13.51 -12.26 -17.70
C GLY A 90 -11.97 -12.29 -17.64
N ARG A 91 -11.27 -11.40 -18.35
CA ARG A 91 -9.79 -11.37 -18.35
C ARG A 91 -9.17 -10.87 -17.03
N ILE A 92 -9.88 -9.99 -16.31
CA ILE A 92 -9.43 -9.45 -15.03
C ILE A 92 -10.51 -9.70 -13.97
N LYS A 93 -10.17 -10.46 -12.93
CA LYS A 93 -11.01 -10.64 -11.74
C LYS A 93 -10.59 -9.64 -10.69
N ILE A 94 -11.46 -8.69 -10.38
CA ILE A 94 -11.22 -7.72 -9.32
C ILE A 94 -11.56 -8.35 -7.96
N SER A 95 -10.63 -8.29 -7.02
CA SER A 95 -10.83 -8.72 -5.64
C SER A 95 -11.98 -7.96 -4.96
N THR A 96 -12.64 -8.60 -3.99
CA THR A 96 -13.79 -8.08 -3.24
C THR A 96 -13.69 -6.64 -2.67
N PRO A 97 -12.53 -6.11 -2.19
CA PRO A 97 -12.49 -4.75 -1.63
C PRO A 97 -12.77 -3.63 -2.64
N PHE A 98 -12.71 -3.93 -3.95
CA PHE A 98 -13.02 -2.97 -5.02
C PHE A 98 -14.44 -3.14 -5.59
N LYS A 99 -15.25 -4.03 -5.00
CA LYS A 99 -16.61 -4.32 -5.48
C LYS A 99 -17.64 -3.30 -4.99
N GLU A 100 -17.33 -2.54 -3.93
CA GLU A 100 -18.18 -1.44 -3.48
C GLU A 100 -18.35 -0.39 -4.58
N THR A 101 -19.60 0.01 -4.80
CA THR A 101 -19.97 1.01 -5.80
C THR A 101 -19.43 2.37 -5.39
N MET A 102 -18.40 2.84 -6.11
CA MET A 102 -17.96 4.24 -6.04
C MET A 102 -18.84 5.06 -6.97
N ASP A 103 -19.28 6.22 -6.51
CA ASP A 103 -19.91 7.20 -7.38
C ASP A 103 -18.82 7.84 -8.25
N LEU A 104 -18.74 7.39 -9.49
CA LEU A 104 -17.76 7.85 -10.46
C LEU A 104 -18.12 9.23 -11.04
N SER A 105 -19.31 9.75 -10.77
CA SER A 105 -19.80 11.01 -11.33
C SER A 105 -19.23 12.26 -10.63
N THR A 106 -18.79 12.13 -9.38
CA THR A 106 -18.32 13.27 -8.57
C THR A 106 -16.80 13.30 -8.45
N THR A 107 -16.17 14.47 -8.51
CA THR A 107 -14.71 14.61 -8.32
C THR A 107 -14.28 14.51 -6.85
N ILE A 108 -15.23 14.57 -5.92
CA ILE A 108 -14.99 14.57 -4.48
C ILE A 108 -14.91 13.14 -3.97
N LEU A 109 -13.89 12.84 -3.16
CA LEU A 109 -13.73 11.54 -2.52
C LEU A 109 -14.77 11.34 -1.40
N THR A 110 -15.50 10.23 -1.48
CA THR A 110 -16.48 9.81 -0.48
C THR A 110 -15.79 9.22 0.74
N ALA A 111 -16.41 9.34 1.92
CA ALA A 111 -15.91 8.73 3.15
C ALA A 111 -15.67 7.21 3.03
N LYS A 112 -16.49 6.51 2.23
CA LYS A 112 -16.31 5.08 1.91
C LYS A 112 -15.00 4.80 1.16
N GLU A 113 -14.69 5.61 0.14
CA GLU A 113 -13.43 5.51 -0.62
C GLU A 113 -12.22 5.72 0.28
N LEU A 114 -12.29 6.73 1.17
CA LEU A 114 -11.21 7.00 2.14
C LEU A 114 -11.04 5.87 3.16
N LYS A 115 -12.14 5.23 3.61
CA LYS A 115 -12.08 4.05 4.48
C LYS A 115 -11.49 2.85 3.75
N CYS A 116 -11.87 2.63 2.50
CA CYS A 116 -11.30 1.56 1.68
C CYS A 116 -9.79 1.78 1.45
N ALA A 117 -9.39 3.00 1.10
CA ALA A 117 -7.99 3.37 0.96
C ALA A 117 -7.18 3.12 2.24
N GLU A 118 -7.72 3.52 3.40
CA GLU A 118 -7.09 3.23 4.68
C GLU A 118 -6.87 1.73 4.92
N LYS A 119 -7.88 0.90 4.63
CA LYS A 119 -7.78 -0.56 4.77
C LYS A 119 -6.71 -1.16 3.85
N VAL A 120 -6.68 -0.73 2.57
CA VAL A 120 -5.67 -1.19 1.61
C VAL A 120 -4.27 -0.78 2.05
N LEU A 121 -4.10 0.46 2.51
CA LEU A 121 -2.82 0.97 3.03
C LEU A 121 -2.34 0.11 4.20
N LEU A 122 -3.22 -0.14 5.18
CA LEU A 122 -2.91 -0.94 6.36
C LEU A 122 -2.56 -2.38 6.00
N ARG A 123 -3.35 -3.00 5.11
CA ARG A 123 -3.13 -4.38 4.68
C ARG A 123 -1.78 -4.52 3.98
N HIS A 124 -1.47 -3.63 3.04
CA HIS A 124 -0.18 -3.65 2.34
C HIS A 124 0.98 -3.45 3.31
N TYR A 125 0.89 -2.42 4.17
CA TYR A 125 1.89 -2.15 5.20
C TYR A 125 2.18 -3.40 6.05
N GLN A 126 1.13 -4.08 6.50
CA GLN A 126 1.26 -5.28 7.32
C GLN A 126 1.88 -6.44 6.54
N GLN A 127 1.51 -6.64 5.28
CA GLN A 127 2.09 -7.68 4.42
C GLN A 127 3.58 -7.44 4.15
N THR A 128 3.99 -6.19 3.93
CA THR A 128 5.38 -5.84 3.63
C THR A 128 6.25 -5.86 4.89
N ARG A 129 5.74 -5.35 6.01
CA ARG A 129 6.56 -5.07 7.21
C ARG A 129 6.49 -6.15 8.29
N ILE A 130 5.38 -6.88 8.41
CA ILE A 130 5.17 -7.84 9.50
C ILE A 130 5.51 -9.25 9.02
N LYS A 131 6.77 -9.64 9.26
CA LYS A 131 7.29 -10.99 8.96
C LYS A 131 6.87 -12.01 10.03
N PRO A 132 6.77 -13.31 9.70
CA PRO A 132 6.39 -14.36 10.66
C PRO A 132 7.30 -14.42 11.88
N ALA A 133 8.61 -14.19 11.71
CA ALA A 133 9.56 -14.13 12.83
C ALA A 133 9.24 -13.00 13.83
N LEU A 134 8.68 -11.89 13.36
CA LEU A 134 8.25 -10.79 14.22
C LEU A 134 6.97 -11.15 14.99
N LEU A 135 6.02 -11.84 14.34
CA LEU A 135 4.80 -12.33 14.99
C LEU A 135 5.11 -13.28 16.15
N GLN A 136 6.12 -14.14 16.01
CA GLN A 136 6.57 -15.01 17.10
C GLN A 136 7.06 -14.22 18.32
N LYS A 137 7.76 -13.10 18.11
CA LYS A 137 8.18 -12.20 19.21
C LYS A 137 6.99 -11.48 19.86
N LEU A 138 5.89 -11.32 19.12
CA LEU A 138 4.65 -10.69 19.57
C LEU A 138 3.60 -11.71 20.05
N CYS A 139 3.98 -12.97 20.30
CA CYS A 139 3.05 -14.05 20.67
C CYS A 139 2.11 -13.69 21.83
N LYS A 140 2.58 -12.90 22.80
CA LYS A 140 1.79 -12.44 23.96
C LYS A 140 0.63 -11.50 23.60
N LEU A 141 0.63 -10.90 22.41
CA LEU A 141 -0.41 -9.95 21.96
C LEU A 141 -1.60 -10.65 21.29
N ASN A 142 -1.54 -11.97 21.07
CA ASN A 142 -2.58 -12.73 20.37
C ASN A 142 -3.03 -12.03 19.07
N VAL A 143 -2.07 -11.88 18.15
CA VAL A 143 -2.29 -11.19 16.87
C VAL A 143 -2.94 -12.15 15.89
N GLN A 144 -4.09 -11.76 15.32
CA GLN A 144 -4.82 -12.56 14.34
C GLN A 144 -5.31 -11.68 13.20
N SER A 145 -5.44 -12.26 12.00
CA SER A 145 -6.03 -11.57 10.85
C SER A 145 -7.56 -11.57 10.94
N ASP A 146 -8.17 -10.42 10.69
CA ASP A 146 -9.62 -10.29 10.56
C ASP A 146 -10.13 -10.77 9.20
N SER A 147 -11.45 -10.67 8.97
CA SER A 147 -12.10 -11.04 7.71
C SER A 147 -11.63 -10.23 6.50
N GLU A 148 -11.00 -9.08 6.73
CA GLU A 148 -10.43 -8.21 5.70
C GLU A 148 -8.94 -8.47 5.47
N GLY A 149 -8.35 -9.42 6.21
CA GLY A 149 -6.94 -9.78 6.16
C GLY A 149 -6.03 -8.81 6.89
N ILE A 150 -6.58 -7.95 7.77
CA ILE A 150 -5.84 -7.00 8.58
C ILE A 150 -5.51 -7.64 9.94
N MET A 151 -4.25 -7.61 10.33
CA MET A 151 -3.78 -8.11 11.62
C MET A 151 -4.18 -7.18 12.76
N ARG A 152 -4.91 -7.74 13.74
CA ARG A 152 -5.42 -7.08 14.94
C ARG A 152 -4.96 -7.81 16.20
N CYS A 153 -4.86 -7.09 17.30
CA CYS A 153 -4.50 -7.64 18.61
C CYS A 153 -5.77 -8.01 19.39
N TYR A 154 -5.89 -9.27 19.81
CA TYR A 154 -7.06 -9.77 20.54
C TYR A 154 -6.76 -9.95 22.03
N GLY A 155 -7.18 -8.97 22.84
CA GLY A 155 -6.91 -8.93 24.28
C GLY A 155 -8.13 -9.17 25.17
N ARG A 156 -8.00 -8.75 26.44
CA ARG A 156 -9.02 -8.89 27.50
C ARG A 156 -10.29 -8.08 27.27
N LEU A 157 -10.26 -7.14 26.33
CA LEU A 157 -11.36 -6.21 26.06
C LEU A 157 -12.45 -6.79 25.14
N GLY A 158 -12.31 -8.03 24.67
CA GLY A 158 -13.29 -8.65 23.76
C GLY A 158 -14.73 -8.68 24.27
N LYS A 159 -14.94 -8.75 25.60
CA LYS A 159 -16.26 -8.75 26.26
C LYS A 159 -16.74 -7.37 26.72
N SER A 160 -15.98 -6.30 26.47
CA SER A 160 -16.38 -4.94 26.85
C SER A 160 -17.55 -4.42 26.00
N GLU A 161 -18.15 -3.29 26.37
CA GLU A 161 -19.17 -2.61 25.56
C GLU A 161 -18.57 -1.66 24.50
N MET A 162 -17.25 -1.61 24.38
CA MET A 162 -16.56 -0.70 23.46
C MET A 162 -16.79 -1.07 21.98
N GLY A 163 -16.52 -0.12 21.08
CA GLY A 163 -16.49 -0.39 19.64
C GLY A 163 -15.43 -1.44 19.25
N ASN A 164 -15.69 -2.19 18.20
CA ASN A 164 -14.81 -3.29 17.75
C ASN A 164 -13.38 -2.83 17.44
N GLU A 165 -13.19 -1.61 16.92
CA GLU A 165 -11.86 -1.06 16.66
C GLU A 165 -11.03 -0.90 17.94
N ALA A 166 -11.67 -0.52 19.05
CA ALA A 166 -11.00 -0.36 20.35
C ALA A 166 -10.81 -1.71 21.07
N LYS A 167 -11.74 -2.64 20.88
CA LYS A 167 -11.63 -4.02 21.40
C LYS A 167 -10.47 -4.78 20.75
N TYR A 168 -10.35 -4.63 19.44
CA TYR A 168 -9.43 -5.36 18.58
C TYR A 168 -8.60 -4.38 17.73
N PRO A 169 -7.67 -3.65 18.36
CA PRO A 169 -6.90 -2.61 17.69
C PRO A 169 -5.97 -3.19 16.62
N ILE A 170 -5.78 -2.43 15.55
CA ILE A 170 -4.95 -2.80 14.39
C ILE A 170 -3.48 -2.72 14.77
N LEU A 171 -2.71 -3.78 14.52
CA LEU A 171 -1.29 -3.78 14.82
C LEU A 171 -0.52 -2.88 13.85
N VAL A 172 0.24 -1.93 14.40
CA VAL A 172 1.16 -1.06 13.65
C VAL A 172 2.52 -1.07 14.34
N LEU A 173 3.59 -1.27 13.58
CA LEU A 173 4.95 -1.30 14.14
C LEU A 173 5.43 0.11 14.45
N ARG A 174 6.12 0.26 15.57
CA ARG A 174 6.81 1.51 15.94
C ARG A 174 7.90 1.86 14.93
N LYS A 175 8.30 3.14 14.91
CA LYS A 175 9.40 3.66 14.07
C LYS A 175 9.19 3.39 12.57
N THR A 176 7.93 3.41 12.14
CA THR A 176 7.57 3.34 10.72
C THR A 176 6.88 4.63 10.30
N LEU A 177 6.96 4.98 9.01
CA LEU A 177 6.29 6.16 8.46
C LEU A 177 4.80 6.17 8.83
N LEU A 178 4.10 5.04 8.67
CA LEU A 178 2.70 4.93 9.05
C LEU A 178 2.46 5.26 10.53
N SER A 179 3.28 4.73 11.44
CA SER A 179 3.14 5.04 12.87
C SER A 179 3.35 6.52 13.17
N GLN A 180 4.29 7.17 12.50
CA GLN A 180 4.55 8.61 12.64
C GLN A 180 3.37 9.43 12.13
N LEU A 181 2.85 9.10 10.95
CA LEU A 181 1.69 9.78 10.35
C LEU A 181 0.45 9.66 11.25
N ILE A 182 0.21 8.49 11.86
CA ILE A 182 -0.89 8.28 12.83
C ILE A 182 -0.69 9.17 14.07
N ILE A 183 0.50 9.15 14.67
CA ILE A 183 0.80 9.93 15.87
C ILE A 183 0.67 11.43 15.58
N GLN A 184 1.23 11.89 14.46
CA GLN A 184 1.17 13.29 14.06
C GLN A 184 -0.26 13.74 13.79
N GLU A 185 -1.07 12.96 13.06
CA GLU A 185 -2.47 13.33 12.78
C GLU A 185 -3.29 13.43 14.07
N THR A 186 -3.13 12.48 14.99
CA THR A 186 -3.83 12.53 16.29
C THR A 186 -3.36 13.67 17.18
N HIS A 187 -2.07 14.01 17.17
CA HIS A 187 -1.55 15.14 17.93
C HIS A 187 -1.98 16.49 17.32
N LEU A 188 -2.00 16.63 16.00
CA LEU A 188 -2.45 17.87 15.36
C LEU A 188 -3.96 18.08 15.49
N CYS A 189 -4.72 17.03 15.75
CA CYS A 189 -6.15 17.12 16.03
C CYS A 189 -6.39 17.59 17.48
N GLY A 190 -6.35 18.91 17.68
CA GLY A 190 -6.67 19.55 18.97
C GLY A 190 -5.52 19.56 19.98
N HIS A 191 -4.28 19.25 19.56
CA HIS A 191 -3.08 19.29 20.40
C HIS A 191 -3.21 18.60 21.77
N PRO A 192 -3.77 17.39 21.82
CA PRO A 192 -3.90 16.70 23.10
C PRO A 192 -2.55 16.42 23.73
N GLY A 193 -2.51 16.44 25.06
CA GLY A 193 -1.37 15.96 25.82
C GLY A 193 -1.02 14.51 25.48
N ILE A 194 0.19 14.07 25.85
CA ILE A 194 0.74 12.75 25.47
C ILE A 194 -0.21 11.60 25.84
N ASN A 195 -0.70 11.56 27.08
CA ASN A 195 -1.58 10.48 27.55
C ASN A 195 -2.91 10.47 26.80
N HIS A 196 -3.45 11.64 26.48
CA HIS A 196 -4.71 11.75 25.73
C HIS A 196 -4.52 11.32 24.28
N THR A 197 -3.42 11.74 23.63
CA THR A 197 -3.02 11.27 22.29
C THR A 197 -2.92 9.74 22.25
N MET A 198 -2.21 9.15 23.23
CA MET A 198 -2.08 7.70 23.33
C MET A 198 -3.44 7.00 23.52
N SER A 199 -4.34 7.60 24.29
CA SER A 199 -5.70 7.07 24.49
C SER A 199 -6.47 7.05 23.18
N ILE A 200 -6.48 8.16 22.43
CA ILE A 200 -7.13 8.26 21.11
C ILE A 200 -6.56 7.20 20.15
N ILE A 201 -5.23 7.11 20.04
CA ILE A 201 -4.58 6.12 19.17
C ILE A 201 -5.04 4.70 19.53
N ARG A 202 -5.10 4.36 20.83
CA ARG A 202 -5.51 3.03 21.31
C ARG A 202 -6.98 2.68 21.05
N GLN A 203 -7.82 3.64 20.70
CA GLN A 203 -9.19 3.36 20.25
C GLN A 203 -9.23 2.64 18.89
N LYS A 204 -8.13 2.62 18.13
CA LYS A 204 -8.08 1.99 16.81
C LYS A 204 -6.79 1.22 16.50
N PHE A 205 -5.65 1.69 17.01
CA PHE A 205 -4.33 1.16 16.68
C PHE A 205 -3.58 0.68 17.92
N TRP A 206 -2.84 -0.41 17.74
CA TRP A 206 -1.90 -0.93 18.71
C TRP A 206 -0.48 -0.71 18.22
N ILE A 207 0.16 0.35 18.73
CA ILE A 207 1.57 0.67 18.47
C ILE A 207 2.40 0.24 19.70
N PRO A 208 3.25 -0.80 19.59
CA PRO A 208 4.09 -1.23 20.70
C PRO A 208 5.02 -0.11 21.17
N GLN A 209 5.13 0.07 22.48
CA GLN A 209 6.03 1.06 23.10
C GLN A 209 5.77 2.50 22.63
N LEU A 210 4.50 2.89 22.46
CA LEU A 210 4.09 4.23 22.01
C LEU A 210 4.63 5.39 22.88
N ARG A 211 4.94 5.14 24.15
CA ARG A 211 5.49 6.12 25.10
C ARG A 211 7.02 6.02 25.25
N ALA A 212 7.71 5.18 24.47
CA ALA A 212 9.15 5.01 24.65
C ALA A 212 9.89 6.35 24.47
N LYS A 213 10.77 6.64 25.44
CA LYS A 213 11.75 7.73 25.37
C LYS A 213 12.80 7.43 24.29
#